data_AF-A0A3D2HWR3-F1
#
_entry.id   AF-A0A3D2HWR3-F1
#
_cell.length_a   1.000
_cell.length_b   1.000
_cell.length_c   1.000
_cell.angle_alpha   90.00
_cell.angle_beta   90.00
_cell.angle_gamma   90.00
#
_symmetry.space_group_name_H-M   'P 1'
#
loop_
_entity.id
_entity.type
_entity.pdbx_description
1 polymer ?
#
loop_
_entity_poly.entity_id
_entity_poly.type
_entity_poly.pdbx_seq_one_letter_code
_entity_poly.pdbx_strand_id
1 'polypeptide(L)'
;YGSTWNLLFLDQQGTLTQARQTFLYAARNLNNYVYLTAVAFSALGVFLTIHRRGTWAYVPATLFLGTVAMHLLVENQNRYHFHALYLFALLAAVGLHLLYEECGDYLVRGRAARTRVLEEKQAERAAMARIEEAQSYCAQLQQQKMEGQFDMASALKSGHVRISVSEAVEKEPEKEPEKEPENVR
;
A
#
# COMPACT_ATOMS: atom_id res chain seq x y z
N TYR A 1 29.13 25.68 -12.29
CA TYR A 1 28.56 27.00 -11.99
C TYR A 1 29.59 27.87 -11.29
N GLY A 2 30.10 27.44 -10.13
CA GLY A 2 31.16 28.15 -9.39
C GLY A 2 32.45 28.35 -10.19
N SER A 3 32.89 27.37 -10.98
CA SER A 3 34.09 27.54 -11.83
C SER A 3 33.92 28.64 -12.88
N THR A 4 32.71 28.82 -13.43
CA THR A 4 32.39 29.86 -14.42
C THR A 4 32.45 31.24 -13.80
N TRP A 5 31.87 31.41 -12.61
CA TRP A 5 31.92 32.69 -11.89
C TRP A 5 33.31 33.02 -11.39
N ASN A 6 34.05 32.04 -10.88
CA ASN A 6 35.45 32.25 -10.47
C ASN A 6 36.33 32.65 -11.67
N LEU A 7 36.12 32.08 -12.85
CA LEU A 7 36.79 32.52 -14.07
C LEU A 7 36.49 34.00 -14.35
N LEU A 8 35.21 34.38 -14.35
CA LEU A 8 34.78 35.75 -14.61
C LEU A 8 35.34 36.75 -13.59
N PHE A 9 35.31 36.43 -12.30
CA PHE A 9 35.80 37.34 -11.26
C PHE A 9 37.31 37.48 -11.26
N LEU A 10 38.05 36.39 -11.49
CA LEU A 10 39.50 36.46 -11.61
C LEU A 10 39.90 37.30 -12.83
N ASP A 11 39.15 37.22 -13.92
CA ASP A 11 39.35 38.04 -15.12
C ASP A 11 39.08 39.52 -14.84
N GLN A 12 37.93 39.85 -14.22
CA GLN A 12 37.57 41.21 -13.84
C GLN A 12 38.54 41.85 -12.82
N GLN A 13 39.16 41.03 -11.97
CA GLN A 13 40.17 41.47 -11.00
C GLN A 13 41.58 41.54 -11.61
N GLY A 14 41.78 41.13 -12.87
CA GLY A 14 43.09 41.07 -13.51
C GLY A 14 44.05 40.04 -12.91
N THR A 15 43.53 39.03 -12.18
CA THR A 15 44.32 38.01 -11.49
C THR A 15 44.19 36.61 -12.11
N LEU A 16 43.54 36.52 -13.29
CA LEU A 16 43.40 35.28 -14.04
C LEU A 16 44.73 34.89 -14.70
N THR A 17 45.39 33.88 -14.15
CA THR A 17 46.57 33.27 -14.78
C THR A 17 46.17 32.06 -15.62
N GLN A 18 46.98 31.72 -16.62
CA GLN A 18 46.72 30.58 -17.50
C GLN A 18 46.58 29.25 -16.73
N ALA A 19 47.40 29.05 -15.67
CA ALA A 19 47.28 27.90 -14.78
C ALA A 19 45.93 27.82 -14.06
N ARG A 20 45.42 28.96 -13.55
CA ARG A 20 44.11 29.03 -12.90
C ARG A 20 42.97 28.79 -13.89
N GLN A 21 43.10 29.34 -15.09
CA GLN A 21 42.13 29.16 -16.16
C GLN A 21 42.00 27.68 -16.55
N THR A 22 43.11 26.98 -16.81
CA THR A 22 43.11 25.56 -17.17
C THR A 22 42.52 24.69 -16.05
N PHE A 23 42.88 24.95 -14.79
CA PHE A 23 42.31 24.24 -13.64
C PHE A 23 40.78 24.44 -13.53
N LEU A 24 40.31 25.68 -13.61
CA LEU A 24 38.88 25.98 -13.48
C LEU A 24 38.05 25.39 -14.62
N TYR A 25 38.58 25.37 -15.85
CA TYR A 25 37.92 24.67 -16.96
C TYR A 25 37.88 23.16 -16.77
N ALA A 26 38.97 22.54 -16.29
CA ALA A 26 39.00 21.10 -16.00
C ALA A 26 37.98 20.74 -14.91
N ALA A 27 37.87 21.55 -13.86
CA ALA A 27 36.92 21.34 -12.76
C ALA A 27 35.47 21.72 -13.10
N ARG A 28 35.21 22.37 -14.24
CA ARG A 28 33.89 22.95 -14.58
C ARG A 28 32.79 21.90 -14.61
N ASN A 29 33.04 20.74 -15.23
CA ASN A 29 32.03 19.69 -15.37
C ASN A 29 31.66 19.10 -14.02
N LEU A 30 32.67 18.76 -13.20
CA LEU A 30 32.44 18.27 -11.84
C LEU A 30 31.66 19.29 -11.00
N ASN A 31 32.03 20.57 -11.07
CA ASN A 31 31.34 21.63 -10.35
C ASN A 31 29.86 21.76 -10.80
N ASN A 32 29.59 21.60 -12.11
CA ASN A 32 28.23 21.59 -12.63
C ASN A 32 27.43 20.40 -12.10
N TYR A 33 28.02 19.20 -12.08
CA TYR A 33 27.34 18.01 -11.53
C TYR A 33 27.00 18.19 -10.06
N VAL A 34 27.97 18.59 -9.22
CA VAL A 34 27.74 18.84 -7.79
C VAL A 34 26.63 19.87 -7.58
N TYR A 35 26.65 20.96 -8.34
CA TYR A 35 25.62 22.00 -8.27
C TYR A 35 24.23 21.46 -8.63
N LEU A 36 24.10 20.76 -9.77
CA LEU A 36 22.82 20.19 -10.22
C LEU A 36 22.29 19.15 -9.24
N THR A 37 23.16 18.31 -8.69
CA THR A 37 22.80 17.33 -7.65
C THR A 37 22.28 18.03 -6.40
N ALA A 38 22.97 19.08 -5.92
CA ALA A 38 22.51 19.86 -4.77
C ALA A 38 21.13 20.52 -5.02
N VAL A 39 20.91 21.11 -6.20
CA VAL A 39 19.63 21.71 -6.58
C VAL A 39 18.51 20.66 -6.66
N ALA A 40 18.79 19.48 -7.23
CA ALA A 40 17.82 18.39 -7.33
C ALA A 40 17.40 17.89 -5.93
N PHE A 41 18.36 17.62 -5.05
CA PHE A 41 18.08 17.17 -3.69
C PHE A 41 17.43 18.25 -2.83
N SER A 42 17.75 19.53 -3.02
CA SER A 42 17.06 20.62 -2.32
C SER A 42 15.60 20.70 -2.74
N ALA A 43 15.31 20.58 -4.05
CA ALA A 43 13.94 20.57 -4.56
C ALA A 43 13.16 19.36 -4.01
N LEU A 44 13.79 18.19 -3.99
CA LEU A 44 13.22 17.00 -3.37
C LEU A 44 12.94 17.18 -1.88
N GLY A 45 13.86 17.82 -1.15
CA GLY A 45 13.69 18.13 0.27
C GLY A 45 12.48 19.01 0.53
N VAL A 46 12.27 20.06 -0.27
CA VAL A 46 11.06 20.89 -0.20
C VAL A 46 9.81 20.06 -0.48
N PHE A 47 9.83 19.26 -1.54
CA PHE A 47 8.68 18.42 -1.92
C PHE A 47 8.29 17.45 -0.80
N LEU A 48 9.25 16.69 -0.26
CA LEU A 48 9.02 15.73 0.80
C LEU A 48 8.55 16.41 2.10
N THR A 49 9.08 17.59 2.39
CA THR A 49 8.65 18.39 3.55
C THR A 49 7.20 18.86 3.41
N ILE A 50 6.78 19.29 2.22
CA ILE A 50 5.38 19.67 1.98
C ILE A 50 4.46 18.46 2.11
N HIS A 51 4.88 17.30 1.60
CA HIS A 51 4.08 16.08 1.65
C HIS A 51 3.97 15.51 3.08
N ARG A 52 5.03 15.60 3.88
CA ARG A 52 5.04 15.22 5.30
C ARG A 52 4.50 16.37 6.15
N ARG A 53 3.19 16.37 6.43
CA ARG A 53 2.53 17.32 7.34
C ARG A 53 3.29 17.38 8.69
N GLY A 54 3.83 18.55 9.03
CA GLY A 54 4.30 18.87 10.38
C GLY A 54 5.72 18.43 10.76
N THR A 55 6.75 18.78 9.98
CA THR A 55 8.17 18.52 10.34
C THR A 55 9.00 19.80 10.50
N TRP A 56 10.06 19.75 11.32
CA TRP A 56 11.02 20.84 11.48
C TRP A 56 11.70 21.27 10.17
N ALA A 57 11.66 20.39 9.16
CA ALA A 57 12.15 20.61 7.81
C ALA A 57 11.45 21.75 7.06
N TYR A 58 10.30 22.25 7.54
CA TYR A 58 9.71 23.47 6.97
C TYR A 58 10.65 24.67 7.09
N VAL A 59 11.35 24.84 8.22
CA VAL A 59 12.24 26.00 8.43
C VAL A 59 13.29 26.15 7.31
N PRO A 60 14.10 25.13 6.98
CA PRO A 60 15.04 25.23 5.86
C PRO A 60 14.33 25.32 4.49
N ALA A 61 13.15 24.69 4.32
CA ALA A 61 12.39 24.79 3.08
C ALA A 61 11.83 26.20 2.81
N THR A 62 11.32 26.89 3.84
CA THR A 62 10.82 28.27 3.71
C THR A 62 11.96 29.25 3.49
N LEU A 63 13.10 29.06 4.18
CA LEU A 63 14.31 29.85 3.95
C LEU A 63 14.81 29.70 2.51
N PHE A 64 14.76 28.47 1.99
CA PHE A 64 15.10 28.19 0.60
C PHE A 64 14.18 28.90 -0.39
N LEU A 65 12.87 28.73 -0.24
CA LEU A 65 11.87 29.39 -1.09
C LEU A 65 11.99 30.91 -1.04
N GLY A 66 12.20 31.47 0.16
CA GLY A 66 12.47 32.89 0.33
C GLY A 66 13.73 33.34 -0.40
N THR A 67 14.80 32.53 -0.37
CA THR A 67 16.05 32.83 -1.08
C THR A 67 15.89 32.79 -2.59
N VAL A 68 15.15 31.80 -3.12
CA VAL A 68 14.81 31.71 -4.55
C VAL A 68 13.93 32.89 -4.97
N ALA A 69 12.92 33.23 -4.18
CA ALA A 69 12.05 34.39 -4.45
C ALA A 69 12.86 35.69 -4.46
N MET A 70 13.74 35.91 -3.49
CA MET A 70 14.65 37.06 -3.48
C MET A 70 15.58 37.06 -4.69
N HIS A 71 16.06 35.90 -5.13
CA HIS A 71 16.90 35.78 -6.32
C HIS A 71 16.15 36.13 -7.63
N LEU A 72 14.86 35.80 -7.71
CA LEU A 72 14.02 36.12 -8.88
C LEU A 72 13.53 37.57 -8.88
N LEU A 73 13.28 38.15 -7.69
CA LEU A 73 12.66 39.47 -7.55
C LEU A 73 13.65 40.62 -7.39
N VAL A 74 14.90 40.35 -6.99
CA VAL A 74 15.93 41.39 -6.80
C VAL A 74 16.89 41.41 -8.00
N GLU A 75 16.93 42.57 -8.67
CA GLU A 75 17.62 42.83 -9.93
C GLU A 75 19.15 42.62 -9.87
N ASN A 76 19.75 42.61 -8.68
CA ASN A 76 21.19 42.35 -8.50
C ASN A 76 21.49 40.86 -8.27
N GLN A 77 21.32 40.08 -9.34
CA GLN A 77 21.36 38.61 -9.33
C GLN A 77 22.69 38.00 -8.84
N ASN A 78 23.82 38.70 -8.98
CA ASN A 78 25.13 38.07 -8.85
C ASN A 78 25.65 37.99 -7.40
N ARG A 79 25.27 38.94 -6.53
CA ARG A 79 25.87 39.06 -5.18
C ARG A 79 25.23 38.12 -4.15
N TYR A 80 23.93 37.87 -4.25
CA TYR A 80 23.19 37.05 -3.28
C TYR A 80 23.24 35.55 -3.57
N HIS A 81 23.57 35.17 -4.81
CA HIS A 81 23.57 33.77 -5.21
C HIS A 81 24.63 32.94 -4.46
N PHE A 82 25.75 33.56 -4.04
CA PHE A 82 26.75 32.89 -3.21
C PHE A 82 26.22 32.42 -1.86
N HIS A 83 25.36 33.20 -1.22
CA HIS A 83 24.75 32.82 0.06
C HIS A 83 23.68 31.74 -0.13
N ALA A 84 23.00 31.74 -1.28
CA ALA A 84 22.01 30.72 -1.62
C ALA A 84 22.64 29.32 -1.74
N LEU A 85 23.89 29.21 -2.20
CA LEU A 85 24.58 27.91 -2.36
C LEU A 85 24.69 27.12 -1.05
N TYR A 86 24.94 27.80 0.08
CA TYR A 86 25.01 27.12 1.38
C TYR A 86 23.62 26.62 1.83
N LEU A 87 22.57 27.38 1.55
CA LEU A 87 21.19 26.97 1.82
C LEU A 87 20.77 25.80 0.92
N PHE A 88 21.16 25.80 -0.36
CA PHE A 88 20.99 24.67 -1.26
C PHE A 88 21.65 23.40 -0.69
N ALA A 89 22.89 23.49 -0.21
CA ALA A 89 23.61 22.35 0.35
C ALA A 89 22.95 21.80 1.63
N LEU A 90 22.54 22.68 2.54
CA LEU A 90 21.82 22.28 3.76
C LEU A 90 20.48 21.61 3.43
N LEU A 91 19.70 22.20 2.54
CA LEU A 91 18.41 21.65 2.15
C LEU A 91 18.56 20.34 1.36
N ALA A 92 19.60 20.21 0.55
CA ALA A 92 19.94 18.96 -0.12
C ALA A 92 20.22 17.83 0.88
N ALA A 93 20.96 18.13 1.97
CA ALA A 93 21.21 17.17 3.03
C ALA A 93 19.92 16.76 3.76
N VAL A 94 19.04 17.73 4.05
CA VAL A 94 17.71 17.46 4.62
C VAL A 94 16.87 16.61 3.66
N GLY A 95 16.85 16.93 2.37
CA GLY A 95 16.12 16.17 1.37
C GLY A 95 16.61 14.75 1.21
N LEU A 96 17.93 14.53 1.28
CA LEU A 96 18.53 13.20 1.26
C LEU A 96 18.15 12.39 2.50
N HIS A 97 18.14 13.03 3.67
CA HIS A 97 17.71 12.39 4.91
C HIS A 97 16.23 11.98 4.86
N LEU A 98 15.33 12.87 4.41
CA LEU A 98 13.91 12.56 4.26
C LEU A 98 13.65 11.46 3.23
N LEU A 99 14.41 11.44 2.12
CA LEU A 99 14.33 10.38 1.13
C LEU A 99 14.73 9.03 1.73
N TYR A 100 15.81 9.01 2.52
CA TYR A 100 16.26 7.79 3.19
C TYR A 100 15.20 7.24 4.15
N GLU A 101 14.55 8.10 4.94
CA GLU A 101 13.45 7.70 5.81
C GLU A 101 12.27 7.13 5.02
N GLU A 102 11.87 7.78 3.92
CA GLU A 102 10.74 7.32 3.09
C GLU A 102 11.04 5.97 2.43
N CYS A 103 12.28 5.75 1.97
CA CYS A 103 12.71 4.45 1.47
C CYS A 103 12.65 3.37 2.57
N GLY A 104 13.07 3.71 3.79
CA GLY A 104 12.97 2.81 4.94
C GLY A 104 11.53 2.43 5.25
N ASP A 105 10.64 3.41 5.36
CA ASP A 105 9.21 3.22 5.62
C ASP A 105 8.54 2.39 4.52
N TYR A 106 8.88 2.67 3.25
CA TYR A 106 8.38 1.91 2.10
C TYR A 106 8.77 0.44 2.16
N LEU A 107 10.03 0.14 2.50
CA LEU A 107 10.51 -1.24 2.63
C LEU A 107 9.81 -1.99 3.78
N VAL A 108 9.60 -1.33 4.92
CA VAL A 108 8.91 -1.92 6.08
C VAL A 108 7.44 -2.19 5.73
N ARG A 109 6.73 -1.21 5.16
CA ARG A 109 5.33 -1.38 4.73
C ARG A 109 5.20 -2.45 3.65
N GLY A 110 6.12 -2.50 2.70
CA GLY A 110 6.17 -3.52 1.67
C GLY A 110 6.37 -4.93 2.23
N ARG A 111 7.24 -5.08 3.24
CA ARG A 111 7.43 -6.36 3.95
C ARG A 111 6.17 -6.77 4.72
N ALA A 112 5.56 -5.84 5.47
CA ALA A 112 4.34 -6.09 6.22
C ALA A 112 3.14 -6.45 5.32
N ALA A 113 3.03 -5.84 4.15
CA ALA A 113 2.01 -6.20 3.17
C ALA A 113 2.23 -7.62 2.62
N ARG A 114 3.47 -8.00 2.33
CA ARG A 114 3.80 -9.36 1.85
C ARG A 114 3.51 -10.43 2.91
N THR A 115 3.81 -10.16 4.18
CA THR A 115 3.52 -11.13 5.26
C THR A 115 2.02 -11.33 5.43
N ARG A 116 1.21 -10.26 5.41
CA ARG A 116 -0.25 -10.35 5.47
C ARG A 116 -0.85 -11.20 4.35
N VAL A 117 -0.40 -10.98 3.10
CA VAL A 117 -0.87 -11.78 1.95
C VAL A 117 -0.50 -13.26 2.09
N LEU A 118 0.66 -13.57 2.68
CA LEU A 118 1.06 -14.96 2.94
C LEU A 118 0.21 -15.59 4.04
N GLU A 119 -0.05 -14.86 5.12
CA GLU A 119 -0.91 -15.31 6.23
C GLU A 119 -2.35 -15.56 5.75
N GLU A 120 -2.91 -14.66 4.94
CA GLU A 120 -4.23 -14.83 4.33
C GLU A 120 -4.30 -16.08 3.45
N LYS A 121 -3.31 -16.31 2.59
CA LYS A 121 -3.23 -17.52 1.76
C LYS A 121 -3.08 -18.79 2.58
N GLN A 122 -2.34 -18.75 3.68
CA GLN A 122 -2.20 -19.90 4.58
C GLN A 122 -3.51 -20.19 5.32
N ALA A 123 -4.21 -19.15 5.79
CA ALA A 123 -5.51 -19.28 6.43
C ALA A 123 -6.57 -19.83 5.45
N GLU A 124 -6.57 -19.36 4.20
CA GLU A 124 -7.48 -19.86 3.15
C GLU A 124 -7.23 -21.34 2.85
N ARG A 125 -5.96 -21.75 2.72
CA ARG A 125 -5.59 -23.16 2.52
C ARG A 125 -6.00 -24.03 3.71
N ALA A 126 -5.78 -23.55 4.94
CA ALA A 126 -6.18 -24.26 6.14
C ALA A 126 -7.72 -24.39 6.25
N ALA A 127 -8.47 -23.36 5.84
CA ALA A 127 -9.92 -23.40 5.78
C ALA A 127 -10.41 -24.40 4.72
N MET A 128 -9.82 -24.41 3.52
CA MET A 128 -10.14 -25.39 2.48
C MET A 128 -9.88 -26.82 2.94
N ALA A 129 -8.74 -27.09 3.59
CA ALA A 129 -8.42 -28.41 4.12
C ALA A 129 -9.46 -28.89 5.15
N ARG A 130 -9.92 -28.02 6.05
CA ARG A 130 -10.98 -28.36 7.01
C ARG A 130 -12.32 -28.66 6.34
N ILE A 131 -12.66 -27.94 5.27
CA ILE A 131 -13.88 -28.21 4.51
C ILE A 131 -13.78 -29.57 3.82
N GLU A 132 -12.63 -29.88 3.23
CA GLU A 132 -12.38 -31.17 2.57
C GLU A 132 -12.46 -32.34 3.58
N GLU A 133 -11.86 -32.20 4.76
CA GLU A 133 -11.98 -33.16 5.86
C GLU A 133 -13.45 -33.37 6.27
N ALA A 134 -14.20 -32.27 6.47
CA ALA A 134 -15.62 -32.35 6.85
C ALA A 134 -16.48 -33.00 5.74
N GLN A 135 -16.21 -32.70 4.48
CA GLN A 135 -16.87 -33.35 3.34
C GLN A 135 -16.59 -34.85 3.30
N SER A 136 -15.32 -35.25 3.49
CA SER A 136 -14.92 -36.66 3.52
C SER A 136 -15.62 -37.43 4.64
N TYR A 137 -15.73 -36.82 5.83
CA TYR A 137 -16.43 -37.40 6.97
C TYR A 137 -17.92 -37.56 6.71
N CYS A 138 -18.58 -36.53 6.16
CA CYS A 138 -19.99 -36.60 5.78
C CYS A 138 -20.25 -37.67 4.71
N ALA A 139 -19.35 -37.82 3.73
CA ALA A 139 -19.46 -38.85 2.70
C ALA A 139 -19.37 -40.26 3.30
N GLN A 140 -18.42 -40.49 4.22
CA GLN A 140 -18.32 -41.76 4.96
C GLN A 140 -19.60 -42.06 5.76
N LEU A 141 -20.14 -41.04 6.44
CA LEU A 141 -21.34 -41.19 7.27
C LEU A 141 -22.59 -41.47 6.42
N GLN A 142 -22.68 -40.88 5.22
CA GLN A 142 -23.70 -41.23 4.23
C GLN A 142 -23.55 -42.67 3.75
N GLN A 143 -22.33 -43.11 3.46
CA GLN A 143 -22.06 -44.49 3.03
C GLN A 143 -22.45 -45.50 4.12
N GLN A 144 -22.08 -45.25 5.38
CA GLN A 144 -22.51 -46.09 6.52
C GLN A 144 -24.04 -46.10 6.69
N LYS A 145 -24.72 -44.96 6.51
CA LYS A 145 -26.19 -44.91 6.54
C LYS A 145 -26.82 -45.72 5.40
N MET A 146 -26.23 -45.70 4.20
CA MET A 146 -26.70 -46.49 3.05
C MET A 146 -26.49 -47.99 3.28
N GLU A 147 -25.38 -48.40 3.92
CA GLU A 147 -25.13 -49.81 4.28
C GLU A 147 -26.12 -50.35 5.33
N GLY A 148 -26.64 -49.48 6.21
CA GLY A 148 -27.67 -49.83 7.20
C GLY A 148 -29.12 -49.65 6.71
N GLN A 149 -29.34 -49.17 5.47
CA GLN A 149 -30.69 -48.97 4.95
C GLN A 149 -31.30 -50.27 4.43
N PHE A 150 -32.48 -50.59 4.94
CA PHE A 150 -33.26 -51.74 4.53
C PHE A 150 -33.92 -51.48 3.18
N ASP A 151 -33.47 -52.15 2.12
CA ASP A 151 -34.14 -52.14 0.82
C ASP A 151 -35.39 -53.02 0.87
N MET A 152 -36.51 -52.37 1.15
CA MET A 152 -37.83 -52.99 1.25
C MET A 152 -38.28 -53.67 -0.05
N ALA A 153 -37.86 -53.17 -1.22
CA ALA A 153 -38.20 -53.80 -2.50
C ALA A 153 -37.42 -55.11 -2.70
N SER A 154 -36.14 -55.14 -2.32
CA SER A 154 -35.35 -56.39 -2.33
C SER A 154 -35.85 -57.39 -1.28
N ALA A 155 -36.27 -56.91 -0.11
CA ALA A 155 -36.76 -57.74 0.98
C ALA A 155 -38.14 -58.36 0.69
N LEU A 156 -39.00 -57.63 -0.01
CA LEU A 156 -40.27 -58.14 -0.53
C LEU A 156 -40.05 -59.20 -1.63
N LYS A 157 -39.10 -58.97 -2.55
CA LYS A 157 -38.77 -59.93 -3.62
C LYS A 157 -38.12 -61.21 -3.11
N SER A 158 -37.26 -61.11 -2.10
CA SER A 158 -36.58 -62.25 -1.48
C SER A 158 -37.44 -62.99 -0.44
N GLY A 159 -38.66 -62.51 -0.17
CA GLY A 159 -39.62 -63.17 0.72
C GLY A 159 -39.36 -62.98 2.22
N HIS A 160 -38.44 -62.08 2.61
CA HIS A 160 -38.11 -61.79 4.01
C HIS A 160 -39.16 -60.89 4.71
N VAL A 161 -40.00 -60.19 3.94
CA VAL A 161 -41.12 -59.39 4.47
C VAL A 161 -42.42 -59.83 3.79
N ARG A 162 -43.45 -60.10 4.59
CA ARG A 162 -44.80 -60.47 4.12
C ARG A 162 -45.81 -59.45 4.61
N ILE A 163 -46.32 -58.63 3.70
CA ILE A 163 -47.36 -57.63 4.02
C ILE A 163 -48.72 -58.31 3.83
N SER A 164 -49.46 -58.47 4.93
CA SER A 164 -50.86 -58.91 4.91
C SER A 164 -51.76 -57.70 5.24
N VAL A 165 -52.56 -57.26 4.29
CA VAL A 165 -53.55 -56.19 4.51
C VAL A 165 -54.83 -56.86 5.02
N SER A 166 -55.22 -56.56 6.26
CA SER A 166 -56.55 -56.86 6.78
C SER A 166 -57.42 -55.61 6.62
N GLU A 167 -58.41 -55.69 5.74
CA GLU A 167 -59.35 -54.61 5.46
C GLU A 167 -60.28 -54.41 6.67
N ALA A 168 -60.05 -53.35 7.44
CA ALA A 168 -60.96 -52.90 8.50
C ALA A 168 -60.70 -51.42 8.84
N VAL A 169 -61.37 -50.49 8.17
CA VAL A 169 -61.81 -49.21 8.79
C VAL A 169 -63.15 -48.80 8.17
N GLU A 170 -64.19 -48.91 8.99
CA GLU A 170 -65.55 -48.39 8.79
C GLU A 170 -65.63 -46.86 9.02
N LYS A 171 -66.56 -46.24 8.28
CA LYS A 171 -67.42 -45.08 8.61
C LYS A 171 -66.78 -43.69 8.84
N GLU A 172 -67.01 -42.82 7.85
CA GLU A 172 -66.99 -41.36 8.00
C GLU A 172 -68.08 -40.88 8.99
N PRO A 173 -67.77 -40.01 9.96
CA PRO A 173 -68.79 -39.25 10.68
C PRO A 173 -69.11 -37.92 9.96
N GLU A 174 -70.41 -37.67 9.79
CA GLU A 174 -71.00 -36.41 9.30
C GLU A 174 -70.68 -35.18 10.16
N LYS A 175 -70.78 -34.02 9.51
CA LYS A 175 -70.48 -32.65 9.95
C LYS A 175 -71.22 -32.18 11.22
N GLU A 176 -70.52 -31.40 12.06
CA GLU A 176 -71.13 -30.37 12.91
C GLU A 176 -70.75 -28.96 12.41
N PRO A 177 -71.67 -27.98 12.41
CA PRO A 177 -71.46 -26.67 11.79
C PRO A 177 -70.67 -25.67 12.66
N GLU A 178 -69.83 -24.87 12.01
CA GLU A 178 -69.14 -23.68 12.56
C GLU A 178 -70.15 -22.67 13.14
N LYS A 179 -69.92 -22.22 14.37
CA LYS A 179 -70.55 -21.02 14.94
C LYS A 179 -69.64 -19.82 14.70
N GLU A 180 -70.14 -18.82 13.98
CA GLU A 180 -69.55 -17.49 13.88
C GLU A 180 -69.53 -16.81 15.26
N PRO A 181 -68.45 -16.10 15.65
CA PRO A 181 -68.45 -15.28 16.85
C PRO A 181 -69.18 -13.95 16.60
N GLU A 182 -70.29 -13.77 17.31
CA GLU A 182 -71.09 -12.56 17.37
C GLU A 182 -70.32 -11.44 18.10
N ASN A 183 -70.34 -10.26 17.50
CA ASN A 183 -69.64 -9.04 17.85
C ASN A 183 -70.20 -8.43 19.15
N VAL A 184 -69.39 -8.34 20.22
CA VAL A 184 -69.77 -7.63 21.46
C VAL A 184 -69.19 -6.22 21.44
N ARG A 185 -70.13 -5.26 21.54
CA ARG A 185 -69.96 -3.81 21.73
C ARG A 185 -69.01 -3.41 22.85
#